data_AF-A0A641APG3-F1
#
_entry.id   AF-A0A641APG3-F1
#
_cell.length_a   1.000
_cell.length_b   1.000
_cell.length_c   1.000
_cell.angle_alpha   90.00
_cell.angle_beta   90.00
_cell.angle_gamma   90.00
#
_symmetry.space_group_name_H-M   'P 1'
#
loop_
_entity.id
_entity.type
_entity.pdbx_description
1 polymer ?
#
loop_
_entity_poly.entity_id
_entity_poly.type
_entity_poly.pdbx_seq_one_letter_code
_entity_poly.pdbx_strand_id
1 'polypeptide(L)'
;MTHTRHLVATALAATALLLSGCGSDATSDDAATPEASATTTPAPAATTEPTATATTPEPSEAPTTPATTGKLISYVDSEDVGVMIAQPSDTSKLTGAPADFKAFIAAELGRLSPDQGCTEKPQISVDQLDTGGWARGGTFVPQCGGSASLWAKDGGTWKEAWSGQSLVECSILQRYRFPSRIAGDQCSNGSDAVPYRG
;
A
#
# COMPACT_ATOMS: atom_id res chain seq x y z
N MET A 1 -33.85 -17.62 -29.81
CA MET A 1 -34.21 -16.72 -30.92
C MET A 1 -34.88 -15.52 -30.25
N THR A 2 -34.40 -14.28 -30.21
CA THR A 2 -33.34 -13.55 -30.90
C THR A 2 -33.08 -12.31 -30.03
N HIS A 3 -31.91 -12.12 -29.42
CA HIS A 3 -31.61 -10.89 -28.70
C HIS A 3 -30.77 -9.96 -29.57
N THR A 4 -31.45 -8.88 -29.97
CA THR A 4 -30.96 -7.76 -30.76
C THR A 4 -29.78 -7.08 -30.05
N ARG A 5 -28.61 -7.11 -30.70
CA ARG A 5 -27.41 -6.39 -30.28
C ARG A 5 -27.54 -4.92 -30.73
N HIS A 6 -27.56 -3.99 -29.79
CA HIS A 6 -27.34 -2.58 -30.08
C HIS A 6 -25.83 -2.29 -29.98
N LEU A 7 -25.18 -2.24 -31.13
CA LEU A 7 -23.87 -1.62 -31.32
C LEU A 7 -24.07 -0.09 -31.25
N VAL A 8 -23.50 0.55 -30.24
CA VAL A 8 -23.30 2.01 -30.24
C VAL A 8 -21.82 2.25 -30.51
N ALA A 9 -21.54 2.80 -31.69
CA ALA A 9 -20.24 3.23 -32.15
C ALA A 9 -20.28 4.75 -32.33
N THR A 10 -19.44 5.50 -31.62
CA THR A 10 -18.98 6.90 -31.88
C THR A 10 -18.35 7.45 -30.58
N ALA A 11 -17.28 8.23 -30.54
CA ALA A 11 -16.41 8.80 -31.56
C ALA A 11 -15.08 9.19 -30.87
N LEU A 12 -13.96 9.08 -31.60
CA LEU A 12 -12.66 9.62 -31.21
C LEU A 12 -12.72 11.16 -31.23
N ALA A 13 -12.36 11.79 -30.11
CA ALA A 13 -12.01 13.21 -30.07
C ALA A 13 -10.53 13.33 -29.70
N ALA A 14 -9.70 13.62 -30.71
CA ALA A 14 -8.33 14.08 -30.53
C ALA A 14 -8.37 15.51 -29.99
N THR A 15 -7.64 15.80 -28.91
CA THR A 15 -7.42 17.19 -28.46
C THR A 15 -5.93 17.46 -28.44
N ALA A 16 -5.58 18.55 -29.11
CA ALA A 16 -4.25 18.96 -29.52
C ALA A 16 -3.35 19.40 -28.36
N LEU A 17 -2.05 19.13 -28.53
CA LEU A 17 -0.93 19.73 -27.82
C LEU A 17 -0.94 21.26 -27.98
N LEU A 18 -0.81 21.98 -26.87
CA LEU A 18 -0.34 23.37 -26.87
C LEU A 18 0.97 23.44 -26.07
N LEU A 19 2.07 23.60 -26.81
CA LEU A 19 3.36 24.05 -26.29
C LEU A 19 3.38 25.58 -26.26
N SER A 20 3.62 26.15 -25.07
CA SER A 20 4.01 27.54 -24.84
C SER A 20 4.48 27.65 -23.38
N GLY A 21 5.67 28.10 -23.00
CA GLY A 21 6.71 28.80 -23.75
C GLY A 21 8.05 28.81 -22.99
N CYS A 22 9.02 29.41 -23.64
CA CYS A 22 10.43 29.48 -23.28
C CYS A 22 10.74 30.84 -22.63
N GLY A 23 11.53 30.84 -21.54
CA GLY A 23 12.55 31.84 -21.20
C GLY A 23 12.14 33.22 -20.68
N SER A 24 12.74 33.65 -19.56
CA SER A 24 13.71 34.76 -19.53
C SER A 24 14.30 34.97 -18.12
N ASP A 25 15.63 34.90 -18.04
CA ASP A 25 16.53 35.45 -17.01
C ASP A 25 16.37 36.98 -16.85
N ALA A 26 16.59 37.51 -15.63
CA ALA A 26 17.25 38.80 -15.37
C ALA A 26 17.40 39.13 -13.86
N THR A 27 18.62 38.92 -13.33
CA THR A 27 19.51 39.91 -12.63
C THR A 27 18.98 40.78 -11.47
N SER A 28 19.58 40.62 -10.26
CA SER A 28 20.55 41.56 -9.60
C SER A 28 19.89 42.76 -8.89
N ASP A 29 20.30 43.31 -7.75
CA ASP A 29 21.52 43.24 -6.92
C ASP A 29 21.24 43.95 -5.56
N ASP A 30 22.28 44.12 -4.74
CA ASP A 30 22.46 44.96 -3.53
C ASP A 30 22.21 44.28 -2.16
N ALA A 31 23.23 43.74 -1.48
CA ALA A 31 24.39 44.38 -0.80
C ALA A 31 23.98 45.08 0.51
N ALA A 32 24.71 45.09 1.62
CA ALA A 32 25.85 44.38 2.21
C ALA A 32 25.94 44.92 3.66
N THR A 33 26.57 44.22 4.60
CA THR A 33 27.47 44.80 5.65
C THR A 33 28.09 43.67 6.51
N PRO A 34 29.35 43.82 6.97
CA PRO A 34 30.28 42.72 7.25
C PRO A 34 30.71 42.59 8.74
N GLU A 35 31.81 41.85 8.95
CA GLU A 35 32.68 41.74 10.14
C GLU A 35 32.21 40.83 11.30
N ALA A 36 33.05 40.07 11.99
CA ALA A 36 34.43 39.60 11.82
C ALA A 36 34.72 38.58 12.94
N SER A 37 35.72 37.72 12.71
CA SER A 37 36.63 37.12 13.70
C SER A 37 36.07 36.16 14.76
N ALA A 38 36.52 34.89 14.75
CA ALA A 38 37.80 34.51 15.36
C ALA A 38 37.94 32.98 15.45
N THR A 39 39.15 32.53 15.11
CA THR A 39 39.70 31.18 15.33
C THR A 39 39.79 30.83 16.81
N THR A 40 39.41 29.61 17.20
CA THR A 40 40.14 28.89 18.28
C THR A 40 39.94 27.37 18.19
N THR A 41 41.02 26.67 17.85
CA THR A 41 41.22 25.25 18.11
C THR A 41 41.61 25.05 19.58
N PRO A 42 41.00 24.08 20.26
CA PRO A 42 41.78 23.26 21.19
C PRO A 42 41.51 21.75 21.06
N ALA A 43 42.64 21.03 21.02
CA ALA A 43 43.01 19.71 21.57
C ALA A 43 42.01 18.54 21.63
N PRO A 44 42.46 17.31 21.27
CA PRO A 44 41.69 16.08 21.43
C PRO A 44 41.76 15.60 22.88
N ALA A 45 40.59 15.50 23.54
CA ALA A 45 40.45 14.77 24.79
C ALA A 45 40.13 13.31 24.47
N ALA A 46 41.11 12.44 24.71
CA ALA A 46 40.88 11.01 24.83
C ALA A 46 40.06 10.73 26.11
N THR A 47 38.91 10.07 25.98
CA THR A 47 38.21 9.42 27.10
C THR A 47 37.33 8.30 26.55
N THR A 48 37.86 7.08 26.71
CA THR A 48 37.19 5.78 26.89
C THR A 48 35.84 5.57 26.23
N GLU A 49 35.90 4.94 25.07
CA GLU A 49 34.85 4.14 24.46
C GLU A 49 34.42 3.03 25.45
N PRO A 50 33.15 2.96 25.88
CA PRO A 50 32.66 1.75 26.49
C PRO A 50 32.62 0.67 25.41
N THR A 51 33.39 -0.40 25.62
CA THR A 51 33.27 -1.65 24.87
C THR A 51 31.83 -2.15 24.99
N ALA A 52 30.96 -1.72 24.08
CA ALA A 52 29.69 -2.34 23.84
C ALA A 52 30.00 -3.69 23.20
N THR A 53 29.85 -4.75 23.98
CA THR A 53 29.76 -6.11 23.48
C THR A 53 28.76 -6.11 22.33
N ALA A 54 29.26 -6.21 21.10
CA ALA A 54 28.44 -6.45 19.92
C ALA A 54 27.84 -7.84 20.09
N THR A 55 26.66 -7.89 20.71
CA THR A 55 25.79 -9.05 20.61
C THR A 55 25.39 -9.11 19.15
N THR A 56 26.04 -10.00 18.40
CA THR A 56 25.58 -10.46 17.10
C THR A 56 24.06 -10.63 17.20
N PRO A 57 23.24 -9.90 16.43
CA PRO A 57 21.81 -10.15 16.42
C PRO A 57 21.63 -11.62 16.02
N GLU A 58 21.08 -12.39 16.96
CA GLU A 58 20.60 -13.74 16.70
C GLU A 58 19.77 -13.68 15.42
N PRO A 59 20.01 -14.56 14.43
CA PRO A 59 19.18 -14.63 13.24
C PRO A 59 17.74 -14.82 13.72
N SER A 60 16.95 -13.75 13.61
CA SER A 60 15.52 -13.76 13.87
C SER A 60 14.95 -14.83 12.95
N GLU A 61 14.68 -16.01 13.52
CA GLU A 61 14.12 -17.14 12.80
C GLU A 61 12.86 -16.63 12.12
N ALA A 62 12.92 -16.51 10.79
CA ALA A 62 11.76 -16.16 10.01
C ALA A 62 10.64 -17.14 10.39
N PRO A 63 9.46 -16.66 10.82
CA PRO A 63 8.40 -17.54 11.28
C PRO A 63 8.08 -18.56 10.18
N THR A 64 8.46 -19.81 10.44
CA THR A 64 8.38 -20.91 9.46
C THR A 64 7.08 -21.67 9.67
N THR A 65 5.96 -20.95 9.85
CA THR A 65 4.65 -21.62 9.83
C THR A 65 4.32 -21.94 8.37
N PRO A 66 4.12 -23.22 8.01
CA PRO A 66 3.68 -23.58 6.67
C PRO A 66 2.33 -22.91 6.38
N ALA A 67 2.23 -22.34 5.19
CA ALA A 67 1.00 -21.78 4.66
C ALA A 67 -0.06 -22.88 4.57
N THR A 68 -1.01 -22.90 5.50
CA THR A 68 -2.18 -23.79 5.40
C THR A 68 -2.99 -23.35 4.18
N THR A 69 -3.27 -24.28 3.27
CA THR A 69 -4.12 -23.99 2.11
C THR A 69 -5.53 -23.66 2.61
N GLY A 70 -5.89 -22.39 2.61
CA GLY A 70 -7.21 -21.95 3.02
C GLY A 70 -8.23 -22.01 1.90
N LYS A 71 -9.49 -21.76 2.27
CA LYS A 71 -10.59 -21.60 1.34
C LYS A 71 -10.56 -20.18 0.79
N LEU A 72 -10.56 -20.06 -0.54
CA LEU A 72 -10.77 -18.78 -1.19
C LEU A 72 -12.24 -18.35 -1.10
N ILE A 73 -12.46 -17.11 -0.75
CA ILE A 73 -13.75 -16.41 -0.75
C ILE A 73 -13.57 -15.19 -1.64
N SER A 74 -14.33 -15.13 -2.74
CA SER A 74 -14.42 -13.95 -3.59
C SER A 74 -15.65 -13.15 -3.18
N TYR A 75 -15.46 -11.87 -2.93
CA TYR A 75 -16.51 -10.90 -2.67
C TYR A 75 -16.81 -10.01 -3.88
N VAL A 76 -15.97 -10.09 -4.91
CA VAL A 76 -16.18 -9.47 -6.22
C VAL A 76 -17.14 -10.37 -7.01
N ASP A 77 -18.25 -9.80 -7.47
CA ASP A 77 -19.12 -10.41 -8.49
C ASP A 77 -18.88 -9.74 -9.86
N SER A 78 -19.68 -10.05 -10.87
CA SER A 78 -19.39 -9.66 -12.26
C SER A 78 -19.36 -8.14 -12.52
N GLU A 79 -19.86 -7.31 -11.61
CA GLU A 79 -19.92 -5.85 -11.81
C GLU A 79 -19.50 -5.01 -10.57
N ASP A 80 -19.31 -5.61 -9.39
CA ASP A 80 -19.07 -4.85 -8.15
C ASP A 80 -17.59 -4.72 -7.74
N VAL A 81 -17.29 -3.59 -7.09
CA VAL A 81 -16.18 -3.45 -6.15
C VAL A 81 -16.45 -4.36 -4.94
N GLY A 82 -15.43 -4.96 -4.31
CA GLY A 82 -15.62 -5.91 -3.20
C GLY A 82 -16.50 -5.38 -2.04
N VAL A 83 -16.70 -6.19 -0.99
CA VAL A 83 -17.56 -5.79 0.14
C VAL A 83 -17.03 -4.51 0.80
N MET A 84 -17.83 -3.44 0.76
CA MET A 84 -17.51 -2.15 1.37
C MET A 84 -17.86 -2.11 2.86
N ILE A 85 -16.87 -1.71 3.65
CA ILE A 85 -16.90 -1.54 5.10
C ILE A 85 -16.74 -0.05 5.42
N ALA A 86 -17.83 0.63 5.74
CA ALA A 86 -17.85 2.06 6.09
C ALA A 86 -17.98 2.29 7.61
N GLN A 87 -18.29 1.25 8.37
CA GLN A 87 -18.33 1.24 9.84
C GLN A 87 -18.01 -0.15 10.39
N PRO A 88 -17.55 -0.29 11.64
CA PRO A 88 -17.16 -1.59 12.20
C PRO A 88 -18.23 -2.69 12.10
N SER A 89 -19.51 -2.35 12.22
CA SER A 89 -20.64 -3.30 12.11
C SER A 89 -20.80 -3.90 10.70
N ASP A 90 -20.28 -3.23 9.67
CA ASP A 90 -20.33 -3.73 8.28
C ASP A 90 -19.48 -4.98 8.08
N THR A 91 -18.55 -5.29 8.99
CA THR A 91 -17.76 -6.54 8.93
C THR A 91 -18.61 -7.81 9.02
N SER A 92 -19.87 -7.68 9.45
CA SER A 92 -20.88 -8.73 9.33
C SER A 92 -21.14 -9.17 7.87
N LYS A 93 -20.99 -8.26 6.90
CA LYS A 93 -21.14 -8.52 5.44
C LYS A 93 -20.08 -9.47 4.89
N LEU A 94 -18.92 -9.59 5.56
CA LEU A 94 -17.83 -10.52 5.19
C LEU A 94 -18.23 -11.96 5.52
N THR A 95 -19.19 -12.49 4.78
CA THR A 95 -19.75 -13.82 5.01
C THR A 95 -18.67 -14.88 4.79
N GLY A 96 -18.58 -15.85 5.70
CA GLY A 96 -17.56 -16.91 5.68
C GLY A 96 -16.16 -16.48 6.16
N ALA A 97 -15.91 -15.19 6.39
CA ALA A 97 -14.63 -14.74 6.92
C ALA A 97 -14.43 -15.16 8.39
N PRO A 98 -13.21 -15.55 8.79
CA PRO A 98 -12.85 -15.76 10.19
C PRO A 98 -13.10 -14.53 11.08
N ALA A 99 -13.47 -14.77 12.33
CA ALA A 99 -13.82 -13.69 13.27
C ALA A 99 -12.64 -12.74 13.57
N ASP A 100 -11.41 -13.26 13.61
CA ASP A 100 -10.18 -12.48 13.80
C ASP A 100 -9.89 -11.56 12.61
N PHE A 101 -10.17 -12.01 11.38
CA PHE A 101 -10.06 -11.14 10.20
C PHE A 101 -11.09 -10.02 10.24
N LYS A 102 -12.35 -10.31 10.62
CA LYS A 102 -13.39 -9.28 10.80
C LYS A 102 -12.99 -8.25 11.85
N ALA A 103 -12.46 -8.71 12.98
CA ALA A 103 -11.96 -7.82 14.04
C ALA A 103 -10.79 -6.97 13.55
N PHE A 104 -9.87 -7.55 12.77
CA PHE A 104 -8.76 -6.82 12.16
C PHE A 104 -9.25 -5.70 11.23
N ILE A 105 -10.17 -5.98 10.30
CA ILE A 105 -10.70 -4.97 9.37
C ILE A 105 -11.45 -3.86 10.12
N ALA A 106 -12.24 -4.20 11.15
CA ALA A 106 -12.90 -3.20 11.98
C ALA A 106 -11.89 -2.29 12.71
N ALA A 107 -10.80 -2.85 13.23
CA ALA A 107 -9.75 -2.08 13.88
C ALA A 107 -8.99 -1.21 12.87
N GLU A 108 -8.73 -1.73 11.67
CA GLU A 108 -8.04 -1.00 10.61
C GLU A 108 -8.85 0.22 10.15
N LEU A 109 -10.16 0.05 9.93
CA LEU A 109 -11.05 1.15 9.61
C LEU A 109 -11.00 2.26 10.68
N GLY A 110 -10.89 1.89 11.96
CA GLY A 110 -10.77 2.84 13.07
C GLY A 110 -9.43 3.59 13.13
N ARG A 111 -8.39 3.10 12.45
CA ARG A 111 -7.08 3.77 12.33
C ARG A 111 -7.04 4.75 11.17
N LEU A 112 -7.84 4.52 10.14
CA LEU A 112 -7.89 5.40 8.98
C LEU A 112 -8.43 6.78 9.40
N SER A 113 -7.68 7.80 9.04
CA SER A 113 -8.10 9.20 9.18
C SER A 113 -8.14 9.80 7.78
N PRO A 114 -9.14 10.64 7.47
CA PRO A 114 -9.16 11.32 6.19
C PRO A 114 -7.99 12.30 6.11
N ASP A 115 -7.38 12.41 4.92
CA ASP A 115 -6.32 13.38 4.63
C ASP A 115 -6.84 14.82 4.65
N GLN A 116 -5.94 15.79 4.63
CA GLN A 116 -6.31 17.20 4.54
C GLN A 116 -7.11 17.47 3.26
N GLY A 117 -8.31 18.06 3.41
CA GLY A 117 -9.23 18.32 2.31
C GLY A 117 -10.24 17.20 2.06
N CYS A 118 -10.07 16.04 2.70
CA CYS A 118 -11.03 14.95 2.65
C CYS A 118 -12.00 15.05 3.83
N THR A 119 -13.27 15.29 3.54
CA THR A 119 -14.30 15.47 4.60
C THR A 119 -15.09 14.21 4.88
N GLU A 120 -15.15 13.29 3.91
CA GLU A 120 -15.86 12.02 4.09
C GLU A 120 -15.02 10.99 4.83
N LYS A 121 -15.71 10.04 5.46
CA LYS A 121 -15.06 8.97 6.21
C LYS A 121 -14.36 7.99 5.26
N PRO A 122 -13.14 7.54 5.59
CA PRO A 122 -12.51 6.42 4.92
C PRO A 122 -13.37 5.16 5.00
N GLN A 123 -13.23 4.32 3.99
CA GLN A 123 -13.88 3.02 3.85
C GLN A 123 -12.82 1.98 3.46
N ILE A 124 -13.09 0.72 3.79
CA ILE A 124 -12.26 -0.42 3.36
C ILE A 124 -13.10 -1.28 2.42
N SER A 125 -12.56 -1.63 1.25
CA SER A 125 -13.10 -2.70 0.41
C SER A 125 -12.37 -4.01 0.72
N VAL A 126 -13.09 -5.12 0.74
CA VAL A 126 -12.48 -6.46 0.75
C VAL A 126 -12.94 -7.22 -0.48
N ASP A 127 -11.99 -7.52 -1.37
CA ASP A 127 -12.26 -8.16 -2.65
C ASP A 127 -12.18 -9.68 -2.52
N GLN A 128 -11.12 -10.16 -1.89
CA GLN A 128 -10.81 -11.58 -1.79
C GLN A 128 -10.20 -11.90 -0.43
N LEU A 129 -10.58 -13.05 0.10
CA LEU A 129 -10.03 -13.59 1.34
C LEU A 129 -9.69 -15.06 1.14
N ASP A 130 -8.45 -15.41 1.43
CA ASP A 130 -8.02 -16.76 1.67
C ASP A 130 -7.99 -17.02 3.18
N THR A 131 -8.82 -17.96 3.65
CA THR A 131 -8.89 -18.28 5.09
C THR A 131 -7.59 -18.87 5.65
N GLY A 132 -6.59 -19.15 4.81
CA GLY A 132 -5.25 -19.55 5.19
C GLY A 132 -4.40 -18.40 5.72
N GLY A 133 -4.85 -17.15 5.53
CA GLY A 133 -4.19 -15.97 6.10
C GLY A 133 -3.79 -14.91 5.09
N TRP A 134 -4.48 -14.78 3.96
CA TRP A 134 -4.20 -13.72 2.98
C TRP A 134 -5.50 -13.06 2.52
N ALA A 135 -5.47 -11.76 2.26
CA ALA A 135 -6.60 -11.05 1.70
C ALA A 135 -6.13 -9.91 0.79
N ARG A 136 -7.00 -9.50 -0.13
CA ARG A 136 -6.83 -8.32 -0.99
C ARG A 136 -8.06 -7.44 -0.90
N GLY A 137 -7.83 -6.14 -0.98
CA GLY A 137 -8.88 -5.14 -1.12
C GLY A 137 -8.23 -3.77 -1.29
N GLY A 138 -8.80 -2.77 -0.63
CA GLY A 138 -8.25 -1.43 -0.66
C GLY A 138 -8.84 -0.52 0.40
N THR A 139 -8.23 0.64 0.53
CA THR A 139 -8.79 1.76 1.29
C THR A 139 -9.29 2.81 0.31
N PHE A 140 -10.42 3.42 0.62
CA PHE A 140 -11.03 4.43 -0.24
C PHE A 140 -11.63 5.53 0.62
N VAL A 141 -11.33 6.77 0.27
CA VAL A 141 -12.00 7.94 0.81
C VAL A 141 -12.82 8.52 -0.36
N PRO A 142 -14.15 8.67 -0.23
CA PRO A 142 -14.96 9.35 -1.23
C PRO A 142 -14.29 10.66 -1.64
N GLN A 143 -14.43 11.07 -2.91
CA GLN A 143 -13.80 12.26 -3.53
C GLN A 143 -12.27 12.42 -3.44
N CYS A 144 -11.55 11.57 -2.71
CA CYS A 144 -10.12 11.66 -2.49
C CYS A 144 -9.33 10.49 -3.08
N GLY A 145 -10.02 9.44 -3.54
CA GLY A 145 -9.40 8.27 -4.12
C GLY A 145 -9.05 7.22 -3.07
N GLY A 146 -8.08 6.37 -3.39
CA GLY A 146 -7.78 5.22 -2.54
C GLY A 146 -6.48 4.53 -2.91
N SER A 147 -6.18 3.48 -2.17
CA SER A 147 -5.07 2.57 -2.43
C SER A 147 -5.56 1.13 -2.44
N ALA A 148 -4.89 0.28 -3.21
CA ALA A 148 -5.02 -1.15 -3.05
C ALA A 148 -4.25 -1.59 -1.79
N SER A 149 -4.74 -2.62 -1.12
CA SER A 149 -4.12 -3.18 0.08
C SER A 149 -4.03 -4.70 -0.04
N LEU A 150 -2.94 -5.24 0.50
CA LEU A 150 -2.77 -6.67 0.75
C LEU A 150 -2.60 -6.89 2.25
N TRP A 151 -3.34 -7.84 2.80
CA TRP A 151 -3.26 -8.23 4.20
C TRP A 151 -2.79 -9.67 4.32
N ALA A 152 -1.94 -9.93 5.30
CA ALA A 152 -1.41 -11.25 5.59
C ALA A 152 -1.47 -11.54 7.09
N LYS A 153 -1.65 -12.82 7.43
CA LYS A 153 -1.57 -13.34 8.77
C LYS A 153 -0.15 -13.85 9.02
N ASP A 154 0.58 -13.19 9.90
CA ASP A 154 1.95 -13.54 10.29
C ASP A 154 2.04 -13.69 11.80
N GLY A 155 2.70 -14.73 12.28
CA GLY A 155 2.70 -15.06 13.72
C GLY A 155 1.28 -15.19 14.31
N GLY A 156 0.30 -15.60 13.51
CA GLY A 156 -1.10 -15.72 13.94
C GLY A 156 -1.90 -14.41 14.02
N THR A 157 -1.31 -13.27 13.64
CA THR A 157 -1.97 -11.95 13.68
C THR A 157 -2.05 -11.34 12.28
N TRP A 158 -3.20 -10.76 11.96
CA TRP A 158 -3.39 -10.04 10.71
C TRP A 158 -2.68 -8.69 10.71
N LYS A 159 -2.08 -8.34 9.58
CA LYS A 159 -1.48 -7.02 9.33
C LYS A 159 -1.62 -6.63 7.87
N GLU A 160 -1.50 -5.34 7.61
CA GLU A 160 -1.24 -4.83 6.26
C GLU A 160 0.19 -5.18 5.85
N ALA A 161 0.29 -5.98 4.78
CA ALA A 161 1.56 -6.38 4.19
C ALA A 161 2.04 -5.35 3.16
N TRP A 162 1.09 -4.69 2.50
CA TRP A 162 1.34 -3.67 1.48
C TRP A 162 0.10 -2.80 1.28
N SER A 163 0.32 -1.52 0.98
CA SER A 163 -0.70 -0.60 0.50
C SER A 163 -0.08 0.36 -0.51
N GLY A 164 -0.79 0.63 -1.60
CA GLY A 164 -0.30 1.52 -2.65
C GLY A 164 -1.14 1.52 -3.92
N GLN A 165 -0.66 2.25 -4.91
CA GLN A 165 -1.31 2.37 -6.24
C GLN A 165 -0.46 1.74 -7.36
N SER A 166 0.70 1.18 -7.02
CA SER A 166 1.64 0.56 -7.96
C SER A 166 1.59 -0.97 -7.86
N LEU A 167 2.36 -1.67 -8.69
CA LEU A 167 2.58 -3.11 -8.50
C LEU A 167 3.26 -3.36 -7.15
N VAL A 168 2.95 -4.50 -6.54
CA VAL A 168 3.57 -4.92 -5.28
C VAL A 168 4.96 -5.49 -5.56
N GLU A 169 5.95 -5.08 -4.77
CA GLU A 169 7.30 -5.62 -4.86
C GLU A 169 7.31 -7.14 -4.63
N CYS A 170 8.03 -7.87 -5.50
CA CYS A 170 8.14 -9.33 -5.40
C CYS A 170 8.68 -9.78 -4.03
N SER A 171 9.57 -8.99 -3.43
CA SER A 171 10.14 -9.27 -2.10
C SER A 171 9.08 -9.26 -0.99
N ILE A 172 8.07 -8.39 -1.07
CA ILE A 172 6.96 -8.33 -0.13
C ILE A 172 6.08 -9.57 -0.29
N LEU A 173 5.72 -9.91 -1.54
CA LEU A 173 4.89 -11.08 -1.81
C LEU A 173 5.56 -12.37 -1.34
N GLN A 174 6.87 -12.50 -1.57
CA GLN A 174 7.67 -13.64 -1.11
C GLN A 174 7.80 -13.70 0.42
N ARG A 175 8.05 -12.56 1.07
CA ARG A 175 8.17 -12.47 2.54
C ARG A 175 6.91 -12.97 3.23
N TYR A 176 5.74 -12.60 2.72
CA TYR A 176 4.44 -12.99 3.27
C TYR A 176 3.87 -14.25 2.62
N ARG A 177 4.59 -14.87 1.67
CA ARG A 177 4.17 -16.07 0.94
C ARG A 177 2.77 -15.95 0.34
N PHE A 178 2.47 -14.80 -0.26
CA PHE A 178 1.16 -14.58 -0.88
C PHE A 178 0.93 -15.58 -2.01
N PRO A 179 -0.22 -16.28 -2.05
CA PRO A 179 -0.55 -17.07 -3.23
C PRO A 179 -0.95 -16.16 -4.39
N SER A 180 -0.57 -16.53 -5.60
CA SER A 180 -0.90 -15.79 -6.84
C SER A 180 -2.41 -15.57 -7.03
N ARG A 181 -3.26 -16.48 -6.53
CA ARG A 181 -4.73 -16.30 -6.53
C ARG A 181 -5.23 -15.09 -5.73
N ILE A 182 -4.41 -14.54 -4.83
CA ILE A 182 -4.71 -13.31 -4.07
C ILE A 182 -3.91 -12.13 -4.63
N ALA A 183 -2.59 -12.28 -4.78
CA ALA A 183 -1.70 -11.18 -5.15
C ALA A 183 -1.68 -10.85 -6.66
N GLY A 184 -2.22 -11.72 -7.51
CA GLY A 184 -2.06 -11.64 -8.96
C GLY A 184 -0.87 -12.44 -9.48
N ASP A 185 -0.65 -12.39 -10.79
CA ASP A 185 0.38 -13.14 -11.51
C ASP A 185 1.62 -12.30 -11.85
N GLN A 186 1.68 -11.05 -11.38
CA GLN A 186 2.79 -10.13 -11.59
C GLN A 186 3.18 -9.40 -10.30
N CYS A 187 4.45 -9.00 -10.22
CA CYS A 187 5.01 -8.16 -9.16
C CYS A 187 6.09 -7.24 -9.73
N SER A 188 6.47 -6.21 -8.98
CA SER A 188 7.59 -5.35 -9.35
C SER A 188 8.92 -5.90 -8.86
N ASN A 189 9.95 -5.75 -9.69
CA ASN A 189 11.35 -5.89 -9.31
C ASN A 189 12.07 -4.60 -9.72
N GLY A 190 12.06 -3.61 -8.82
CA GLY A 190 12.45 -2.25 -9.19
C GLY A 190 11.43 -1.60 -10.12
N SER A 191 11.85 -1.19 -11.31
CA SER A 191 10.95 -0.55 -12.31
C SER A 191 10.26 -1.55 -13.24
N ASP A 192 10.64 -2.84 -13.20
CA ASP A 192 10.14 -3.85 -14.13
C ASP A 192 8.97 -4.64 -13.52
N ALA A 193 7.92 -4.84 -14.31
CA ALA A 193 6.87 -5.81 -14.01
C ALA A 193 7.34 -7.21 -14.44
N VAL A 194 7.41 -8.15 -13.50
CA VAL A 194 7.86 -9.53 -13.74
C VAL A 194 6.79 -10.54 -13.32
N PRO A 195 6.76 -11.76 -13.90
CA PRO A 195 5.83 -12.79 -13.46
C PRO A 195 6.05 -13.19 -11.99
N TYR A 196 4.96 -13.25 -11.23
CA TYR A 196 4.93 -13.77 -9.87
C TYR A 196 4.49 -15.24 -9.86
N ARG A 197 5.21 -16.09 -9.12
CA ARG A 197 5.00 -17.55 -9.07
C ARG A 197 4.81 -18.07 -7.64
N GLY A 198 4.03 -17.35 -6.83
CA GLY A 198 3.64 -17.76 -5.47
C GLY A 198 2.32 -18.48 -5.37
#